data_AF-A0A9D5IFL1-F1
#
_entry.id   AF-A0A9D5IFL1-F1
#
_cell.length_a   1.000
_cell.length_b   1.000
_cell.length_c   1.000
_cell.angle_alpha   90.00
_cell.angle_beta   90.00
_cell.angle_gamma   90.00
#
_symmetry.space_group_name_H-M   'P 1'
#
loop_
_entity.id
_entity.type
_entity.pdbx_description
1 polymer ?
#
loop_
_entity_poly.entity_id
_entity_poly.type
_entity_poly.pdbx_seq_one_letter_code
_entity_poly.pdbx_strand_id
1 'polypeptide(L)'
;MSMPPYTVMCYRAGCPNPAEFKIAARWNDGLTHELKTYSLVCASCLPALFAQALVKRAACRLAPGETLDKPGIYELHRGGRDKQLKRRTDLETVTSANG
;
A
#
# COMPACT_ATOMS: atom_id res chain seq x y z
N MET A 1 -24.95 -3.18 -19.90
CA MET A 1 -24.27 -1.89 -19.70
C MET A 1 -23.04 -2.14 -18.85
N SER A 2 -21.84 -1.94 -19.38
CA SER A 2 -20.62 -1.96 -18.55
C SER A 2 -20.53 -0.65 -17.81
N MET A 3 -20.48 -0.69 -16.47
CA MET A 3 -20.15 0.49 -15.69
C MET A 3 -18.77 1.02 -16.11
N PRO A 4 -18.59 2.34 -16.27
CA PRO A 4 -17.27 2.91 -16.50
C PRO A 4 -16.37 2.54 -15.30
N PRO A 5 -15.10 2.16 -15.55
CA PRO A 5 -14.21 1.71 -14.49
C PRO A 5 -13.99 2.83 -13.47
N TYR A 6 -14.32 2.56 -12.21
CA TYR A 6 -14.13 3.50 -11.11
C TYR A 6 -12.64 3.84 -10.95
N THR A 7 -12.31 5.13 -10.99
CA THR A 7 -10.95 5.59 -10.78
C THR A 7 -10.71 5.75 -9.28
N VAL A 8 -9.77 4.98 -8.75
CA VAL A 8 -9.38 5.11 -7.35
C VAL A 8 -8.43 6.29 -7.19
N MET A 9 -8.77 7.18 -6.27
CA MET A 9 -7.99 8.41 -6.02
C MET A 9 -6.96 8.20 -4.92
N CYS A 10 -5.94 9.05 -4.91
CA CYS A 10 -4.93 9.09 -3.86
C CYS A 10 -5.57 9.39 -2.49
N TYR A 11 -5.15 8.65 -1.46
CA TYR A 11 -5.69 8.78 -0.10
C TYR A 11 -5.22 10.04 0.64
N ARG A 12 -4.22 10.76 0.10
CA ARG A 12 -3.80 12.04 0.66
C ARG A 12 -4.96 13.03 0.53
N ALA A 13 -5.46 13.52 1.67
CA ALA A 13 -6.53 14.52 1.69
C ALA A 13 -6.18 15.74 0.82
N GLY A 14 -7.13 16.12 -0.05
CA GLY A 14 -6.95 17.23 -0.99
C GLY A 14 -6.13 16.91 -2.24
N CYS A 15 -5.61 15.68 -2.40
CA CYS A 15 -4.89 15.29 -3.62
C CYS A 15 -5.88 14.86 -4.71
N PRO A 16 -5.90 15.52 -5.88
CA PRO A 16 -6.82 15.17 -6.96
C PRO A 16 -6.29 14.02 -7.84
N ASN A 17 -5.08 13.55 -7.60
CA ASN A 17 -4.41 12.61 -8.49
C ASN A 17 -4.95 11.18 -8.31
N PRO A 18 -5.06 10.41 -9.42
CA PRO A 18 -5.39 9.00 -9.34
C PRO A 18 -4.29 8.22 -8.61
N ALA A 19 -4.67 7.16 -7.91
CA ALA A 19 -3.71 6.26 -7.29
C ALA A 19 -3.02 5.40 -8.36
N GLU A 20 -1.70 5.35 -8.27
CA GLU A 20 -0.82 4.55 -9.14
C GLU A 20 -0.19 3.38 -8.38
N PHE A 21 -0.11 3.51 -7.04
CA PHE A 21 0.49 2.53 -6.17
C PHE A 21 -0.43 2.19 -5.00
N LYS A 22 -0.27 0.97 -4.50
CA LYS A 22 -0.83 0.49 -3.25
C LYS A 22 0.31 0.25 -2.27
N ILE A 23 0.19 0.81 -1.07
CA ILE A 23 1.09 0.53 0.05
C ILE A 23 0.39 -0.48 0.95
N ALA A 24 0.97 -1.67 1.09
CA ALA A 24 0.37 -2.76 1.85
C ALA A 24 1.42 -3.66 2.50
N ALA A 25 1.03 -4.42 3.51
CA ALA A 25 1.86 -5.46 4.12
C ALA A 25 1.11 -6.79 4.17
N ARG A 26 1.83 -7.89 4.05
CA ARG A 26 1.25 -9.21 4.29
C ARG A 26 1.06 -9.40 5.79
N TRP A 27 -0.13 -9.81 6.17
CA TRP A 27 -0.48 -10.22 7.52
C TRP A 27 -0.91 -11.68 7.51
N ASN A 28 -0.60 -12.39 8.58
CA ASN A 28 -1.01 -13.78 8.78
C ASN A 28 -1.12 -14.11 10.27
N ASP A 29 -2.17 -14.82 10.67
CA ASP A 29 -2.41 -15.33 12.03
C ASP A 29 -2.13 -16.84 12.21
N GLY A 30 -1.61 -17.49 11.17
CA GLY A 30 -1.38 -18.93 11.11
C GLY A 30 -2.50 -19.70 10.39
N LEU A 31 -3.65 -19.08 10.13
CA LEU A 31 -4.77 -19.67 9.41
C LEU A 31 -5.15 -18.85 8.17
N THR A 32 -5.18 -17.53 8.31
CA THR A 32 -5.65 -16.58 7.30
C THR A 32 -4.51 -15.71 6.82
N HIS A 33 -4.45 -15.49 5.50
CA HIS A 33 -3.49 -14.59 4.89
C HIS A 33 -4.20 -13.39 4.26
N GLU A 34 -3.80 -12.18 4.65
CA GLU A 34 -4.35 -10.94 4.12
C GLU A 34 -3.25 -10.00 3.62
N LEU A 35 -3.56 -9.23 2.57
CA LEU A 35 -2.75 -8.08 2.17
C LEU A 35 -3.33 -6.80 2.78
N LYS A 36 -2.88 -6.48 4.00
CA LYS A 36 -3.34 -5.32 4.77
C LYS A 36 -2.94 -4.02 4.07
N THR A 37 -3.93 -3.28 3.59
CA THR A 37 -3.71 -2.03 2.86
C THR A 37 -3.57 -0.86 3.82
N TYR A 38 -2.51 -0.06 3.65
CA TYR A 38 -2.31 1.19 4.40
C TYR A 38 -2.78 2.41 3.63
N SER A 39 -2.51 2.48 2.33
CA SER A 39 -2.89 3.61 1.47
C SER A 39 -2.87 3.26 -0.02
N LEU A 40 -3.70 3.95 -0.81
CA LEU A 40 -3.59 4.01 -2.26
C LEU A 40 -3.09 5.41 -2.62
N VAL A 41 -2.08 5.51 -3.48
CA VAL A 41 -1.26 6.73 -3.59
C VAL A 41 -0.77 6.99 -5.00
N CYS A 42 -0.73 8.27 -5.40
CA CYS A 42 -0.09 8.71 -6.64
C CYS A 42 1.43 8.79 -6.48
N ALA A 43 2.19 8.91 -7.57
CA ALA A 43 3.64 9.00 -7.51
C ALA A 43 4.15 10.15 -6.61
N SER A 44 3.50 11.32 -6.65
CA SER A 44 3.94 12.50 -5.89
C SER A 44 3.73 12.38 -4.37
N CYS A 45 2.67 11.71 -3.94
CA CYS A 45 2.37 11.53 -2.52
C CYS A 45 3.01 10.27 -1.92
N LEU A 46 3.61 9.42 -2.78
CA LEU A 46 4.17 8.12 -2.41
C LEU A 46 5.15 8.23 -1.23
N PRO A 47 6.12 9.17 -1.21
CA PRO A 47 7.10 9.18 -0.15
C PRO A 47 6.50 9.40 1.24
N ALA A 48 5.64 10.40 1.35
CA ALA A 48 5.01 10.78 2.61
C ALA A 48 4.05 9.70 3.14
N LEU A 49 3.23 9.08 2.27
CA LEU A 49 2.30 8.03 2.71
C LEU A 49 3.01 6.71 3.00
N PHE A 50 4.12 6.40 2.33
CA PHE A 50 4.91 5.21 2.64
C PHE A 50 5.58 5.35 4.01
N ALA A 51 6.20 6.49 4.31
CA ALA A 51 6.74 6.77 5.64
C ALA A 51 5.67 6.63 6.74
N GLN A 52 4.46 7.16 6.51
CA GLN A 52 3.34 6.98 7.43
C GLN A 52 2.93 5.51 7.59
N ALA A 53 2.94 4.72 6.52
CA ALA A 53 2.64 3.29 6.59
C ALA A 53 3.68 2.53 7.44
N LEU A 54 4.96 2.88 7.33
CA LEU A 54 6.03 2.30 8.16
C LEU A 54 5.78 2.61 9.65
N VAL A 55 5.44 3.86 9.98
CA VAL A 55 5.10 4.26 11.36
C VAL A 55 3.87 3.51 11.87
N LYS A 56 2.79 3.44 11.06
CA LYS A 56 1.56 2.71 11.42
C LYS A 56 1.81 1.22 11.63
N ARG A 57 2.63 0.59 10.79
CA ARG A 57 3.06 -0.80 11.01
C ARG A 57 3.79 -0.87 12.36
N ALA A 58 4.81 -0.04 12.59
CA ALA A 58 5.63 -0.12 13.79
C ALA A 58 4.81 0.00 15.08
N ALA A 59 3.74 0.81 15.07
CA ALA A 59 2.81 0.94 16.18
C ALA A 59 1.81 -0.21 16.34
N CYS A 60 1.66 -1.08 15.34
CA CYS A 60 0.71 -2.19 15.36
C CYS A 60 1.21 -3.31 16.29
N ARG A 61 0.44 -3.57 17.35
CA ARG A 61 0.63 -4.73 18.25
C ARG A 61 -0.01 -5.95 17.62
N LEU A 62 0.75 -7.03 17.54
CA LEU A 62 0.32 -8.32 17.02
C LEU A 62 -0.08 -9.23 18.17
N ALA A 63 -1.12 -10.03 17.96
CA ALA A 63 -1.45 -11.12 18.87
C ALA A 63 -0.37 -12.24 18.78
N PRO A 64 -0.23 -13.11 19.79
CA PRO A 64 0.67 -14.25 19.71
C PRO A 64 0.37 -15.11 18.48
N GLY A 65 1.41 -15.46 17.72
CA GLY A 65 1.29 -16.23 16.48
C GLY A 65 1.02 -15.39 15.22
N GLU A 66 0.66 -14.12 15.36
CA GLU A 66 0.50 -13.23 14.20
C GLU A 66 1.85 -12.73 13.67
N THR A 67 1.88 -12.54 12.35
CA THR A 67 2.99 -11.92 11.62
C THR A 67 2.45 -10.79 10.76
N LEU A 68 3.25 -9.73 10.65
CA LEU A 68 2.94 -8.58 9.79
C LEU A 68 4.24 -8.06 9.19
N ASP A 69 4.37 -8.22 7.88
CA ASP A 69 5.54 -7.81 7.12
C ASP A 69 5.75 -6.29 7.16
N LYS A 70 6.93 -5.86 6.72
CA LYS A 70 7.16 -4.46 6.38
C LYS A 70 6.23 -4.06 5.22
N PRO A 71 5.62 -2.86 5.26
CA PRO A 71 4.92 -2.30 4.12
C PRO A 71 5.80 -2.34 2.87
N GLY A 72 5.22 -2.79 1.77
CA GLY A 72 5.79 -2.72 0.43
C GLY A 72 4.99 -1.80 -0.48
N ILE A 73 5.61 -1.38 -1.57
CA ILE A 73 4.97 -0.58 -2.62
C ILE A 73 4.59 -1.51 -3.77
N TYR A 74 3.35 -1.44 -4.20
CA TYR A 74 2.79 -2.31 -5.23
C TYR A 74 2.21 -1.48 -6.37
N GLU A 75 2.47 -1.85 -7.61
CA GLU A 75 1.86 -1.21 -8.79
C GLU A 75 0.36 -1.49 -8.83
N LEU A 76 -0.43 -0.43 -8.89
CA LEU A 76 -1.87 -0.51 -9.01
C LEU A 76 -2.25 -0.45 -10.50
N HIS A 77 -2.72 -1.58 -11.04
CA HIS A 77 -3.28 -1.63 -12.38
C HIS A 77 -4.81 -1.59 -12.31
N ARG A 78 -5.43 -0.82 -13.21
CA ARG A 78 -6.90 -0.82 -13.35
C ARG A 78 -7.39 -2.22 -13.66
N GLY A 79 -8.38 -2.69 -12.89
CA GLY A 79 -8.95 -4.04 -13.03
C GLY A 79 -8.04 -5.18 -12.54
N GLY A 80 -6.83 -4.87 -12.04
CA GLY A 80 -5.93 -5.86 -11.45
C GLY A 80 -6.40 -6.29 -10.07
N ARG A 81 -6.29 -7.59 -9.77
CA ARG A 81 -6.59 -8.12 -8.43
C ARG A 81 -5.37 -7.98 -7.52
N ASP A 82 -5.61 -7.86 -6.22
CA ASP A 82 -4.56 -7.77 -5.19
C ASP A 82 -3.50 -8.87 -5.28
N LYS A 83 -3.91 -10.10 -5.62
CA LYS A 83 -3.00 -11.25 -5.77
C LYS A 83 -2.03 -11.13 -6.96
N GLN A 84 -2.29 -10.20 -7.89
CA GLN A 84 -1.50 -9.97 -9.11
C GLN A 84 -0.63 -8.71 -9.01
N LEU A 85 -0.66 -8.02 -7.86
CA LEU A 85 0.08 -6.77 -7.69
C LEU A 85 1.59 -7.04 -7.69
N LYS A 86 2.31 -6.31 -8.55
CA LYS A 86 3.76 -6.36 -8.63
C LYS A 86 4.37 -5.43 -7.58
N ARG A 87 5.23 -5.99 -6.72
CA ARG A 87 5.99 -5.19 -5.74
C ARG A 87 7.13 -4.44 -6.42
N ARG A 88 7.29 -3.16 -6.10
CA ARG A 88 8.30 -2.24 -6.61
C ARG A 88 9.31 -1.89 -5.53
N THR A 89 10.24 -2.81 -5.28
CA THR A 89 11.29 -2.66 -4.26
C THR A 89 12.25 -1.51 -4.56
N ASP A 90 12.38 -1.12 -5.83
CA ASP A 90 13.15 0.04 -6.27
C ASP A 90 12.60 1.37 -5.75
N LEU A 91 11.28 1.46 -5.49
CA LEU A 91 10.65 2.67 -4.94
C LEU A 91 10.70 2.72 -3.41
N GLU A 92 10.97 1.59 -2.75
CA GLU A 92 11.01 1.47 -1.29
C GLU A 92 12.30 2.10 -0.71
N THR A 93 13.41 2.02 -1.44
CA THR A 93 14.71 2.60 -1.04
C THR A 93 14.77 4.10 -1.28
N VAL A 94 14.30 4.57 -2.43
CA VAL A 94 14.32 6.00 -2.81
C VAL A 94 13.49 6.86 -1.84
N THR A 95 12.40 6.30 -1.32
CA THR A 95 11.51 6.98 -0.39
C THR A 95 12.13 7.20 1.00
N SER A 96 13.11 6.38 1.40
CA SER A 96 13.72 6.46 2.73
C SER A 96 14.77 7.59 2.86
N ALA A 97 15.11 8.29 1.76
CA ALA A 97 16.24 9.21 1.68
C ALA A 97 15.89 10.72 1.72
N ASN A 98 14.62 11.09 1.78
CA ASN A 98 14.20 12.50 1.94
C ASN A 98 13.47 12.68 3.27
N GLY A 99 14.24 12.78 4.35
CA GLY A 99 13.81 13.24 5.67
C GLY A 99 14.34 14.65 5.92
#